data_AF-A0A7Y0JH63-F1
#
_entry.id   AF-A0A7Y0JH63-F1
#
_cell.length_a   1.000
_cell.length_b   1.000
_cell.length_c   1.000
_cell.angle_alpha   90.00
_cell.angle_beta   90.00
_cell.angle_gamma   90.00
#
_symmetry.space_group_name_H-M   'P 1'
#
loop_
_entity.id
_entity.type
_entity.pdbx_description
1 polymer ?
#
loop_
_entity_poly.entity_id
_entity_poly.type
_entity_poly.pdbx_seq_one_letter_code
_entity_poly.pdbx_strand_id
1 'polypeptide(L)'
;MFGYRVPAPNEALLISGRKQRGADALPFKIVTGHGAFVAPIFSKATRLTLAMQEAEVEEDCYTKQGLTVRVQAVIAFKVGDDHESIAAAARRFQGDQSQMPILVGRIFSGHLRSIIGSMTVEAIIREQQTLADAIVDASKIEMARIGLDVDSLQISRIDDKGVGYIKALAAPHQARVNQEAKVAQAAADQASSMAQQESMRYQAEYARETAIAQAKYQAEIDHAQQTAAQAGPLAAAQAQQSVLVERSLVAQKNAELRQAELVAEVVKPAQAEAERITTLARAQADATKLSAEAAAAQDRIALDQLVIQQLPELLRAAAQGLQGANLTVLDGAEGLNSVVASLSAQGMALLDAVRKGMTAPTTPDAPTAVIAHREAA
;
A
#
# COMPACT_ATOMS: atom_id res chain seq x y z
N MET A 1 -36.53 92.12 27.91
CA MET A 1 -36.09 90.76 27.53
C MET A 1 -37.13 89.79 28.05
N PHE A 2 -38.00 89.27 27.17
CA PHE A 2 -39.18 88.49 27.56
C PHE A 2 -38.76 87.20 28.28
N GLY A 3 -39.28 87.01 29.51
CA GLY A 3 -38.90 85.92 30.42
C GLY A 3 -39.43 84.54 30.05
N TYR A 4 -39.66 84.25 28.76
CA TYR A 4 -40.11 82.93 28.32
C TYR A 4 -38.93 81.96 28.28
N ARG A 5 -39.04 80.84 29.01
CA ARG A 5 -38.01 79.79 29.06
C ARG A 5 -38.61 78.46 28.64
N VAL A 6 -37.88 77.74 27.80
CA VAL A 6 -38.26 76.41 27.31
C VAL A 6 -37.22 75.41 27.83
N PRO A 7 -37.63 74.35 28.56
CA PRO A 7 -36.72 73.25 28.91
C PRO A 7 -36.43 72.40 27.67
N ALA A 8 -35.26 71.76 27.63
CA ALA A 8 -35.01 70.71 26.64
C ALA A 8 -35.93 69.49 26.88
N PRO A 9 -36.13 68.60 25.90
CA PRO A 9 -36.99 67.41 26.07
C PRO A 9 -36.61 66.51 27.25
N ASN A 10 -35.32 66.50 27.61
CA ASN A 10 -34.72 65.77 28.71
C ASN A 10 -34.45 66.66 29.94
N GLU A 11 -35.17 67.76 30.11
CA GLU A 11 -35.07 68.66 31.26
C GLU A 11 -36.44 69.02 31.83
N ALA A 12 -36.48 69.22 33.15
CA ALA A 12 -37.59 69.86 33.84
C ALA A 12 -37.21 71.28 34.26
N LEU A 13 -38.09 72.25 33.98
CA LEU A 13 -37.95 73.63 34.45
C LEU A 13 -38.65 73.78 35.80
N LEU A 14 -37.88 74.13 36.83
CA LEU A 14 -38.33 74.38 38.19
C LEU A 14 -38.43 75.90 38.41
N ILE A 15 -39.64 76.41 38.60
CA ILE A 15 -39.90 77.84 38.81
C ILE A 15 -40.28 78.08 40.27
N SER A 16 -39.37 78.69 41.03
CA SER A 16 -39.57 79.04 42.44
C SER A 16 -39.81 80.54 42.64
N GLY A 17 -40.44 80.95 43.74
CA GLY A 17 -40.56 82.36 44.15
C GLY A 17 -41.99 82.93 44.24
N ARG A 18 -42.98 82.34 43.54
CA ARG A 18 -44.40 82.69 43.72
C ARG A 18 -45.07 81.69 44.65
N LYS A 19 -45.72 82.18 45.72
CA LYS A 19 -46.50 81.35 46.66
C LYS A 19 -47.63 80.65 45.92
N GLN A 20 -47.53 79.33 45.76
CA GLN A 20 -48.62 78.52 45.19
C GLN A 20 -49.75 78.39 46.21
N ARG A 21 -51.01 78.42 45.74
CA ARG A 21 -52.21 78.25 46.58
C ARG A 21 -52.60 76.76 46.59
N GLY A 22 -52.64 76.16 47.77
CA GLY A 22 -53.04 74.76 48.00
C GLY A 22 -52.35 74.20 49.24
N ALA A 23 -53.01 73.32 50.00
CA ALA A 23 -52.47 72.74 51.23
C ALA A 23 -51.26 71.80 50.99
N ASP A 24 -51.14 71.27 49.77
CA ASP A 24 -50.09 70.34 49.34
C ASP A 24 -49.19 70.92 48.22
N ALA A 25 -49.17 72.25 48.13
CA ALA A 25 -48.49 72.93 47.03
C ALA A 25 -46.96 72.86 47.21
N LEU A 26 -46.29 72.27 46.22
CA LEU A 26 -44.83 72.29 46.11
C LEU A 26 -44.29 73.74 46.19
N PRO A 27 -43.06 73.96 46.72
CA PRO A 27 -42.47 75.29 46.78
C PRO A 27 -42.05 75.85 45.41
N PHE A 28 -42.19 75.05 44.34
CA PHE A 28 -41.85 75.38 42.98
C PHE A 28 -42.82 74.74 41.99
N LYS A 29 -43.06 75.43 40.86
CA LYS A 29 -43.81 74.90 39.73
C LYS A 29 -42.88 74.08 38.83
N ILE A 30 -43.29 72.85 38.51
CA ILE A 30 -42.60 71.96 37.57
C ILE A 30 -43.19 72.16 36.18
N VAL A 31 -42.34 72.32 35.16
CA VAL A 31 -42.74 72.39 33.74
C VAL A 31 -41.83 71.48 32.93
N THR A 32 -42.41 70.50 32.25
CA THR A 32 -41.74 69.57 31.33
C THR A 32 -42.37 69.71 29.94
N GLY A 33 -41.60 69.48 28.86
CA GLY A 33 -42.10 69.42 27.47
C GLY A 33 -42.61 70.71 26.82
N HIS A 34 -42.92 71.75 27.59
CA HIS A 34 -43.51 73.00 27.10
C HIS A 34 -42.79 74.21 27.69
N GLY A 35 -42.84 75.35 27.00
CA GLY A 35 -42.30 76.60 27.53
C GLY A 35 -43.17 77.24 28.60
N ALA A 36 -42.56 78.00 29.50
CA ALA A 36 -43.25 78.75 30.53
C ALA A 36 -42.70 80.18 30.67
N PHE A 37 -43.60 81.11 30.98
CA PHE A 37 -43.23 82.49 31.27
C PHE A 37 -42.76 82.63 32.73
N VAL A 38 -41.51 83.07 32.90
CA VAL A 38 -40.83 83.28 34.17
C VAL A 38 -40.64 84.79 34.38
N ALA A 39 -41.31 85.35 35.38
CA ALA A 39 -41.16 86.77 35.71
C ALA A 39 -39.84 86.98 36.47
N PRO A 40 -38.84 87.69 35.90
CA PRO A 40 -37.47 87.72 36.44
C PRO A 40 -37.35 88.37 37.83
N ILE A 41 -38.32 89.19 38.23
CA ILE A 41 -38.32 89.91 39.52
C ILE A 41 -38.87 89.05 40.68
N PHE A 42 -39.85 88.19 40.40
CA PHE A 42 -40.57 87.44 41.44
C PHE A 42 -40.35 85.93 41.37
N SER A 43 -39.60 85.44 40.37
CA SER A 43 -39.38 84.01 40.20
C SER A 43 -37.98 83.69 39.68
N LYS A 44 -37.39 82.63 40.23
CA LYS A 44 -36.14 82.02 39.75
C LYS A 44 -36.47 80.73 39.01
N ALA A 45 -35.80 80.51 37.88
CA ALA A 45 -35.97 79.29 37.11
C ALA A 45 -34.66 78.49 37.09
N THR A 46 -34.73 77.27 37.63
CA THR A 46 -33.64 76.28 37.66
C THR A 46 -34.02 75.11 36.75
N ARG A 47 -33.02 74.48 36.13
CA ARG A 47 -33.23 73.28 35.30
C ARG A 47 -32.81 72.04 36.08
N LEU A 48 -33.60 70.98 35.98
CA LEU A 48 -33.29 69.64 36.48
C LEU A 48 -33.14 68.71 35.27
N THR A 49 -32.02 68.00 35.17
CA THR A 49 -31.85 66.99 34.13
C THR A 49 -32.78 65.81 34.38
N LEU A 50 -33.47 65.37 33.33
CA LEU A 50 -34.22 64.12 33.25
C LEU A 50 -33.50 63.09 32.37
N ALA A 51 -32.31 63.45 31.87
CA ALA A 51 -31.49 62.54 31.08
C ALA A 51 -31.01 61.36 31.92
N MET A 52 -30.87 60.21 31.28
CA MET A 52 -30.25 59.03 31.86
C MET A 52 -28.80 59.35 32.25
N GLN A 53 -28.40 58.86 33.41
CA GLN A 53 -27.07 58.98 33.99
C GLN A 53 -26.61 57.62 34.49
N GLU A 54 -25.30 57.48 34.62
CA GLU A 54 -24.67 56.27 35.12
C GLU A 54 -24.00 56.54 36.47
N ALA A 55 -24.17 55.61 37.41
CA ALA A 55 -23.43 55.56 38.66
C ALA A 55 -22.60 54.28 38.67
N GLU A 56 -21.30 54.41 38.91
CA GLU A 56 -20.39 53.28 39.11
C GLU A 56 -20.19 53.03 40.60
N VAL A 57 -20.23 51.77 41.00
CA VAL A 57 -20.03 51.32 42.39
C VAL A 57 -18.99 50.23 42.41
N GLU A 58 -17.96 50.42 43.23
CA GLU A 58 -16.95 49.40 43.54
C GLU A 58 -16.96 49.14 45.04
N GLU A 59 -17.27 47.90 45.43
CA GLU A 59 -17.35 47.53 46.85
C GLU A 59 -16.67 46.19 47.11
N ASP A 60 -15.94 46.14 48.22
CA ASP A 60 -15.39 44.92 48.77
C ASP A 60 -16.46 44.24 49.64
N CYS A 61 -16.92 43.07 49.22
CA CYS A 61 -18.00 42.31 49.83
C CYS A 61 -17.51 40.96 50.34
N TYR A 62 -18.17 40.43 51.36
CA TYR A 62 -17.96 39.04 51.82
C TYR A 62 -19.07 38.18 51.26
N THR A 63 -18.73 37.01 50.72
CA THR A 63 -19.70 36.02 50.26
C THR A 63 -20.20 35.15 51.41
N LYS A 64 -21.23 34.34 51.16
CA LYS A 64 -21.74 33.33 52.11
C LYS A 64 -20.65 32.35 52.60
N GLN A 65 -19.64 32.10 51.77
CA GLN A 65 -18.52 31.21 52.08
C GLN A 65 -17.41 31.91 52.88
N GLY A 66 -17.54 33.21 53.17
CA GLY A 66 -16.53 34.00 53.86
C GLY A 66 -15.38 34.50 52.96
N LEU A 67 -15.46 34.28 51.64
CA LEU A 67 -14.47 34.82 50.71
C LEU A 67 -14.74 36.30 50.45
N THR A 68 -13.69 37.12 50.50
CA THR A 68 -13.71 38.51 50.06
C THR A 68 -13.70 38.59 48.55
N VAL A 69 -14.70 39.26 47.98
CA VAL A 69 -14.79 39.55 46.56
C VAL A 69 -15.00 41.05 46.36
N ARG A 70 -14.32 41.61 45.39
CA ARG A 70 -14.53 42.97 44.91
C ARG A 70 -15.47 42.93 43.73
N VAL A 71 -16.58 43.64 43.84
CA VAL A 71 -17.59 43.70 42.79
C VAL A 71 -17.70 45.14 42.30
N GLN A 72 -17.61 45.30 40.99
CA GLN A 72 -17.90 46.55 40.28
C GLN A 72 -19.23 46.42 39.56
N ALA A 73 -20.12 47.39 39.74
CA ALA A 73 -21.41 47.47 39.09
C ALA A 73 -21.65 48.85 38.50
N VAL A 74 -22.33 48.89 37.36
CA VAL A 74 -22.78 50.12 36.70
C VAL A 74 -24.30 50.14 36.76
N ILE A 75 -24.83 51.25 37.28
CA ILE A 75 -26.26 51.49 37.44
C ILE A 75 -26.67 52.61 36.48
N ALA A 76 -27.55 52.30 35.53
CA ALA A 76 -28.21 53.30 34.71
C ALA A 76 -29.48 53.75 35.40
N PHE A 77 -29.59 55.05 35.67
CA PHE A 77 -30.73 55.64 36.38
C PHE A 77 -31.14 56.96 35.75
N LYS A 78 -32.38 57.37 36.02
CA LYS A 78 -32.91 58.68 35.62
C LYS A 78 -33.85 59.23 36.69
N VAL A 79 -34.26 60.48 36.56
CA VAL A 79 -35.39 61.00 37.35
C VAL A 79 -36.66 60.37 36.81
N GLY A 80 -37.56 59.91 37.70
CA GLY A 80 -38.84 59.33 37.28
C GLY A 80 -39.68 60.32 36.47
N ASP A 81 -40.50 59.81 35.56
CA ASP A 81 -41.25 60.64 34.60
C ASP A 81 -42.50 61.31 35.22
N ASP A 82 -42.89 60.88 36.42
CA ASP A 82 -44.05 61.40 37.14
C ASP A 82 -43.74 62.67 37.95
N HIS A 83 -44.79 63.45 38.23
CA HIS A 83 -44.65 64.73 38.94
C HIS A 83 -44.12 64.57 40.38
N GLU A 84 -44.36 63.45 41.03
CA GLU A 84 -43.93 63.20 42.41
C GLU A 84 -42.42 62.93 42.46
N SER A 85 -41.92 62.08 41.57
CA SER A 85 -40.50 61.78 41.38
C SER A 85 -39.71 63.04 41.02
N ILE A 86 -40.17 63.83 40.05
CA ILE A 86 -39.53 65.10 39.68
C ILE A 86 -39.50 66.06 40.86
N ALA A 87 -40.58 66.12 41.67
CA ALA A 87 -40.61 66.96 42.86
C ALA A 87 -39.64 66.48 43.95
N ALA A 88 -39.57 65.16 44.20
CA ALA A 88 -38.69 64.55 45.18
C ALA A 88 -37.21 64.73 44.82
N ALA A 89 -36.85 64.56 43.54
CA ALA A 89 -35.52 64.78 43.00
C ALA A 89 -35.16 66.28 43.03
N ALA A 90 -36.08 67.16 42.61
CA ALA A 90 -35.88 68.60 42.65
C ALA A 90 -35.58 69.10 44.07
N ARG A 91 -36.34 68.68 45.10
CA ARG A 91 -36.08 69.11 46.49
C ARG A 91 -34.69 68.74 46.99
N ARG A 92 -34.13 67.62 46.53
CA ARG A 92 -32.82 67.12 46.98
C ARG A 92 -31.65 67.67 46.17
N PHE A 93 -31.81 67.73 44.84
CA PHE A 93 -30.71 67.96 43.91
C PHE A 93 -30.77 69.32 43.21
N GLN A 94 -31.70 70.21 43.56
CA GLN A 94 -31.82 71.54 42.92
C GLN A 94 -30.54 72.40 43.04
N GLY A 95 -29.76 72.23 44.11
CA GLY A 95 -28.51 72.96 44.32
C GLY A 95 -27.29 72.32 43.68
N ASP A 96 -27.22 70.98 43.65
CA ASP A 96 -26.10 70.22 43.12
C ASP A 96 -26.59 68.88 42.55
N GLN A 97 -26.68 68.81 41.22
CA GLN A 97 -27.11 67.61 40.51
C GLN A 97 -25.96 66.59 40.36
N SER A 98 -24.70 66.99 40.57
CA SER A 98 -23.55 66.08 40.52
C SER A 98 -23.54 65.07 41.68
N GLN A 99 -24.36 65.30 42.71
CA GLN A 99 -24.55 64.36 43.83
C GLN A 99 -25.43 63.17 43.47
N MET A 100 -26.20 63.20 42.38
CA MET A 100 -27.11 62.08 42.06
C MET A 100 -26.36 60.74 41.92
N PRO A 101 -25.30 60.62 41.08
CA PRO A 101 -24.59 59.35 40.95
C PRO A 101 -23.92 58.90 42.25
N ILE A 102 -23.42 59.86 43.06
CA ILE A 102 -22.78 59.58 44.35
C ILE A 102 -23.79 58.98 45.34
N LEU A 103 -24.98 59.57 45.44
CA LEU A 103 -26.03 59.07 46.34
C LEU A 103 -26.58 57.73 45.90
N VAL A 104 -26.81 57.55 44.59
CA VAL A 104 -27.21 56.26 44.00
C VAL A 104 -26.16 55.21 44.35
N GLY A 105 -24.88 55.50 44.08
CA GLY A 105 -23.81 54.55 44.34
C GLY A 105 -23.73 54.12 45.80
N ARG A 106 -23.96 55.04 46.75
CA ARG A 106 -23.99 54.73 48.18
C ARG A 106 -25.16 53.82 48.59
N ILE A 107 -26.34 54.00 48.00
CA ILE A 107 -27.51 53.15 48.26
C ILE A 107 -27.26 51.73 47.75
N PHE A 108 -26.80 51.63 46.50
CA PHE A 108 -26.50 50.35 45.87
C PHE A 108 -25.34 49.61 46.55
N SER A 109 -24.33 50.33 47.05
CA SER A 109 -23.23 49.76 47.86
C SER A 109 -23.74 48.94 49.06
N GLY A 110 -24.75 49.47 49.78
CA GLY A 110 -25.35 48.78 50.92
C GLY A 110 -26.05 47.47 50.52
N HIS A 111 -26.88 47.53 49.47
CA HIS A 111 -27.62 46.37 48.98
C HIS A 111 -26.70 45.32 48.34
N LEU A 112 -25.71 45.74 47.56
CA LEU A 112 -24.67 44.87 46.99
C LEU A 112 -24.01 44.03 48.10
N ARG A 113 -23.52 44.69 49.15
CA ARG A 113 -22.87 44.02 50.28
C ARG A 113 -23.80 43.01 50.96
N SER A 114 -25.06 43.39 51.18
CA SER A 114 -26.04 42.53 51.84
C SER A 114 -26.39 41.29 51.01
N ILE A 115 -26.63 41.46 49.71
CA ILE A 115 -27.09 40.38 48.83
C ILE A 115 -25.94 39.42 48.53
N ILE A 116 -24.75 39.95 48.21
CA ILE A 116 -23.53 39.14 48.02
C ILE A 116 -23.22 38.32 49.28
N GLY A 117 -23.46 38.87 50.48
CA GLY A 117 -23.34 38.15 51.75
C GLY A 117 -24.15 36.86 51.85
N SER A 118 -25.24 36.74 51.10
CA SER A 118 -26.11 35.57 51.07
C SER A 118 -25.83 34.59 49.93
N MET A 119 -24.94 34.95 48.99
CA MET A 119 -24.63 34.17 47.79
C MET A 119 -23.23 33.54 47.85
N THR A 120 -23.02 32.45 47.12
CA THR A 120 -21.68 31.86 46.92
C THR A 120 -20.98 32.52 45.75
N VAL A 121 -19.65 32.40 45.66
CA VAL A 121 -18.87 32.99 44.55
C VAL A 121 -19.33 32.44 43.20
N GLU A 122 -19.67 31.15 43.13
CA GLU A 122 -20.13 30.51 41.89
C GLU A 122 -21.49 31.02 41.45
N ALA A 123 -22.42 31.24 42.39
CA ALA A 123 -23.74 31.80 42.09
C ALA A 123 -23.61 33.25 41.59
N ILE A 124 -22.75 34.06 42.21
CA ILE A 124 -22.48 35.44 41.79
C ILE A 124 -21.93 35.47 40.35
N ILE A 125 -21.07 34.52 39.98
CA ILE A 125 -20.48 34.46 38.63
C ILE A 125 -21.49 33.91 37.60
N ARG A 126 -22.26 32.89 37.94
CA ARG A 126 -23.18 32.19 37.01
C ARG A 126 -24.53 32.87 36.84
N GLU A 127 -25.06 33.47 37.91
CA GLU A 127 -26.43 34.00 38.00
C GLU A 127 -26.42 35.53 38.19
N GLN A 128 -25.62 36.23 37.38
CA GLN A 128 -25.46 37.70 37.49
C GLN A 128 -26.77 38.46 37.31
N GLN A 129 -27.68 37.95 36.48
CA GLN A 129 -28.99 38.57 36.27
C GLN A 129 -29.85 38.48 37.54
N THR A 130 -29.91 37.31 38.18
CA THR A 130 -30.63 37.12 39.45
C THR A 130 -30.09 38.04 40.54
N LEU A 131 -28.77 38.19 40.62
CA LEU A 131 -28.12 39.13 41.52
C LEU A 131 -28.55 40.57 41.21
N ALA A 132 -28.50 40.98 39.95
CA ALA A 132 -28.86 42.32 39.53
C ALA A 132 -30.33 42.66 39.87
N ASP A 133 -31.25 41.75 39.54
CA ASP A 133 -32.67 41.91 39.82
C ASP A 133 -32.93 42.03 41.33
N ALA A 134 -32.29 41.19 42.14
CA ALA A 134 -32.42 41.25 43.60
C ALA A 134 -31.91 42.58 44.18
N ILE A 135 -30.84 43.15 43.62
CA ILE A 135 -30.29 44.44 44.06
C ILE A 135 -31.23 45.59 43.67
N VAL A 136 -31.72 45.58 42.43
CA VAL A 136 -32.68 46.59 41.96
C VAL A 136 -33.94 46.54 42.82
N ASP A 137 -34.49 45.35 43.05
CA ASP A 137 -35.69 45.14 43.89
C ASP A 137 -35.50 45.64 45.32
N ALA A 138 -34.36 45.34 45.94
CA ALA A 138 -34.05 45.81 47.29
C ALA A 138 -33.92 47.34 47.38
N SER A 139 -33.48 47.98 46.28
CA SER A 139 -33.21 49.42 46.22
C SER A 139 -34.43 50.26 45.80
N LYS A 140 -35.51 49.63 45.28
CA LYS A 140 -36.71 50.32 44.74
C LYS A 140 -37.30 51.37 45.68
N ILE A 141 -37.46 51.03 46.96
CA ILE A 141 -38.08 51.94 47.94
C ILE A 141 -37.19 53.17 48.19
N GLU A 142 -35.88 52.98 48.30
CA GLU A 142 -34.94 54.08 48.56
C GLU A 142 -34.79 55.00 47.34
N MET A 143 -34.75 54.42 46.14
CA MET A 143 -34.72 55.13 44.85
C MET A 143 -35.98 55.95 44.62
N ALA A 144 -37.17 55.35 44.77
CA ALA A 144 -38.44 56.05 44.66
C ALA A 144 -38.55 57.19 45.69
N ARG A 145 -38.08 56.98 46.92
CA ARG A 145 -38.07 58.03 47.96
C ARG A 145 -37.23 59.24 47.53
N ILE A 146 -36.18 59.05 46.72
CA ILE A 146 -35.35 60.13 46.17
C ILE A 146 -35.81 60.68 44.83
N GLY A 147 -36.86 60.11 44.24
CA GLY A 147 -37.42 60.51 42.95
C GLY A 147 -36.60 60.04 41.75
N LEU A 148 -35.79 58.99 41.94
CA LEU A 148 -34.98 58.38 40.89
C LEU A 148 -35.53 57.00 40.55
N ASP A 149 -35.53 56.68 39.27
CA ASP A 149 -35.85 55.36 38.74
C ASP A 149 -34.59 54.69 38.21
N VAL A 150 -34.51 53.39 38.43
CA VAL A 150 -33.41 52.54 37.96
C VAL A 150 -33.87 51.87 36.68
N ASP A 151 -33.14 52.11 35.59
CA ASP A 151 -33.43 51.51 34.30
C ASP A 151 -32.78 50.13 34.19
N SER A 152 -31.49 50.05 34.54
CA SER A 152 -30.75 48.79 34.56
C SER A 152 -29.57 48.82 35.52
N LEU A 153 -29.18 47.63 35.97
CA LEU A 153 -27.96 47.38 36.73
C LEU A 153 -27.18 46.26 36.06
N GLN A 154 -25.88 46.46 35.89
CA GLN A 154 -24.99 45.47 35.32
C GLN A 154 -23.79 45.24 36.23
N ILE A 155 -23.39 43.98 36.39
CA ILE A 155 -22.16 43.61 37.09
C ILE A 155 -21.02 43.63 36.08
N SER A 156 -20.10 44.57 36.23
CA SER A 156 -19.00 44.79 35.28
C SER A 156 -17.78 43.92 35.58
N ARG A 157 -17.43 43.75 36.86
CA ARG A 157 -16.25 42.98 37.28
C ARG A 157 -16.45 42.32 38.62
N ILE A 158 -15.94 41.10 38.75
CA ILE A 158 -15.84 40.36 40.01
C ILE A 158 -14.38 39.91 40.15
N ASP A 159 -13.73 40.28 41.25
CA ASP A 159 -12.34 39.95 41.56
C ASP A 159 -12.26 39.34 42.97
N ASP A 160 -11.48 38.28 43.16
CA ASP A 160 -11.30 37.63 44.46
C ASP A 160 -10.15 38.21 45.30
N LYS A 161 -9.69 39.42 44.94
CA LYS A 161 -8.60 40.17 45.59
C LYS A 161 -7.30 39.34 45.71
N GLY A 162 -7.06 38.44 44.77
CA GLY A 162 -5.85 37.62 44.73
C GLY A 162 -5.90 36.37 45.61
N VAL A 163 -7.06 35.99 46.17
CA VAL A 163 -7.25 34.69 46.84
C VAL A 163 -7.07 33.53 45.84
N GLY A 164 -7.32 33.77 44.54
CA GLY A 164 -7.11 32.80 43.47
C GLY A 164 -8.18 31.70 43.40
N TYR A 165 -9.28 31.86 44.13
CA TYR A 165 -10.43 30.96 44.11
C TYR A 165 -11.09 30.91 42.73
N ILE A 166 -11.31 32.06 42.10
CA ILE A 166 -11.93 32.13 40.76
C ILE A 166 -11.04 31.45 39.73
N LYS A 167 -9.72 31.63 39.84
CA LYS A 167 -8.73 30.96 38.99
C LYS A 167 -8.73 29.45 39.21
N ALA A 168 -8.83 29.00 40.46
CA ALA A 168 -8.89 27.58 40.80
C ALA A 168 -10.18 26.92 40.26
N LEU A 169 -11.31 27.64 40.28
CA LEU A 169 -12.57 27.16 39.71
C LEU A 169 -12.48 26.93 38.19
N ALA A 170 -11.72 27.76 37.48
CA ALA A 170 -11.49 27.62 36.04
C ALA A 170 -10.47 26.52 35.67
N ALA A 171 -9.56 26.16 36.59
CA ALA A 171 -8.47 25.22 36.34
C ALA A 171 -8.89 23.85 35.76
N PRO A 172 -9.90 23.13 36.29
CA PRO A 172 -10.29 21.83 35.72
C PRO A 172 -10.90 21.95 34.32
N HIS A 173 -11.67 23.01 34.07
CA HIS A 173 -12.22 23.28 32.73
C HIS A 173 -11.10 23.60 31.74
N GLN A 174 -10.12 24.41 32.13
CA GLN A 174 -8.94 24.70 31.30
C GLN A 174 -8.12 23.43 31.05
N ALA A 175 -7.91 22.59 32.06
CA ALA A 175 -7.18 21.33 31.91
C ALA A 175 -7.87 20.40 30.90
N ARG A 176 -9.21 20.27 30.96
CA ARG A 176 -9.99 19.48 29.99
C ARG A 176 -9.87 20.02 28.57
N VAL A 177 -10.06 21.33 28.37
CA VAL A 177 -9.93 21.97 27.05
C VAL A 177 -8.51 21.79 26.50
N ASN A 178 -7.48 21.95 27.35
CA ASN A 178 -6.09 21.74 26.96
C ASN A 178 -5.79 20.28 26.62
N GLN A 179 -6.38 19.32 27.35
CA GLN A 179 -6.24 17.90 27.05
C GLN A 179 -6.90 17.57 25.72
N GLU A 180 -8.14 18.02 25.49
CA GLU A 180 -8.87 17.84 24.23
C GLU A 180 -8.10 18.44 23.06
N ALA A 181 -7.56 19.65 23.21
CA ALA A 181 -6.72 20.30 22.21
C ALA A 181 -5.46 19.49 21.89
N LYS A 182 -4.77 18.95 22.92
CA LYS A 182 -3.58 18.11 22.73
C LYS A 182 -3.91 16.78 22.04
N VAL A 183 -5.03 16.16 22.38
CA VAL A 183 -5.48 14.91 21.72
C VAL A 183 -5.83 15.18 20.26
N ALA A 184 -6.55 16.27 19.97
CA ALA A 184 -6.88 16.67 18.60
C ALA A 184 -5.62 16.96 17.77
N GLN A 185 -4.63 17.65 18.36
CA GLN A 185 -3.35 17.92 17.72
C GLN A 185 -2.58 16.62 17.43
N ALA A 186 -2.44 15.73 18.42
CA ALA A 186 -1.76 14.45 18.24
C ALA A 186 -2.42 13.57 17.18
N ALA A 187 -3.75 13.55 17.13
CA ALA A 187 -4.50 12.84 16.10
C ALA A 187 -4.25 13.41 14.70
N ALA A 188 -4.20 14.75 14.57
CA ALA A 188 -3.88 15.43 13.32
C ALA A 188 -2.43 15.14 12.87
N ASP A 189 -1.47 15.18 13.79
CA ASP A 189 -0.06 14.88 13.52
C ASP A 189 0.13 13.41 13.10
N GLN A 190 -0.55 12.49 13.77
CA GLN A 190 -0.56 11.07 13.40
C GLN A 190 -1.15 10.85 12.01
N ALA A 191 -2.30 11.46 11.71
CA ALA A 191 -2.94 11.36 10.40
C ALA A 191 -2.05 11.93 9.29
N SER A 192 -1.42 13.08 9.52
CA SER A 192 -0.44 13.67 8.59
C SER A 192 0.75 12.75 8.38
N SER A 193 1.31 12.17 9.45
CA SER A 193 2.45 11.27 9.37
C SER A 193 2.12 9.97 8.62
N MET A 194 0.95 9.38 8.87
CA MET A 194 0.48 8.19 8.15
C MET A 194 0.29 8.49 6.65
N ALA A 195 -0.34 9.61 6.31
CA ALA A 195 -0.53 10.02 4.91
C ALA A 195 0.82 10.23 4.18
N GLN A 196 1.82 10.81 4.86
CA GLN A 196 3.17 10.96 4.32
C GLN A 196 3.86 9.60 4.13
N GLN A 197 3.79 8.69 5.11
CA GLN A 197 4.36 7.35 5.00
C GLN A 197 3.70 6.54 3.89
N GLU A 198 2.38 6.62 3.77
CA GLU A 198 1.63 5.96 2.71
C GLU A 198 2.01 6.50 1.33
N SER A 199 2.13 7.83 1.19
CA SER A 199 2.65 8.46 -0.03
C SER A 199 4.07 7.98 -0.39
N MET A 200 4.98 7.91 0.59
CA MET A 200 6.34 7.38 0.37
C MET A 200 6.32 5.90 -0.06
N ARG A 201 5.44 5.08 0.54
CA ARG A 201 5.30 3.66 0.16
C ARG A 201 4.82 3.53 -1.28
N TYR A 202 3.79 4.29 -1.67
CA TYR A 202 3.33 4.29 -3.06
C TYR A 202 4.42 4.75 -4.02
N GLN A 203 5.17 5.81 -3.70
CA GLN A 203 6.29 6.26 -4.53
C GLN A 203 7.35 5.17 -4.71
N ALA A 204 7.71 4.44 -3.65
CA ALA A 204 8.67 3.35 -3.71
C ALA A 204 8.14 2.15 -4.52
N GLU A 205 6.84 1.84 -4.41
CA GLU A 205 6.18 0.79 -5.18
C GLU A 205 6.17 1.12 -6.68
N TYR A 206 5.73 2.33 -7.05
CA TYR A 206 5.80 2.81 -8.44
C TYR A 206 7.25 2.84 -8.97
N ALA A 207 8.22 3.27 -8.16
CA ALA A 207 9.64 3.25 -8.54
C ALA A 207 10.14 1.81 -8.78
N ARG A 208 9.72 0.84 -7.97
CA ARG A 208 10.05 -0.57 -8.17
C ARG A 208 9.39 -1.13 -9.44
N GLU A 209 8.11 -0.85 -9.66
CA GLU A 209 7.38 -1.31 -10.84
C GLU A 209 8.00 -0.77 -12.13
N THR A 210 8.32 0.53 -12.15
CA THR A 210 9.00 1.16 -13.28
C THR A 210 10.38 0.54 -13.52
N ALA A 211 11.16 0.26 -12.48
CA ALA A 211 12.46 -0.42 -12.60
C ALA A 211 12.33 -1.85 -13.15
N ILE A 212 11.32 -2.61 -12.70
CA ILE A 212 11.05 -3.97 -13.22
C ILE A 212 10.64 -3.91 -14.69
N ALA A 213 9.77 -2.96 -15.07
CA ALA A 213 9.35 -2.77 -16.44
C ALA A 213 10.54 -2.42 -17.34
N GLN A 214 11.39 -1.47 -16.91
CA GLN A 214 12.62 -1.11 -17.62
C GLN A 214 13.57 -2.30 -17.79
N ALA A 215 13.78 -3.09 -16.73
CA ALA A 215 14.64 -4.28 -16.79
C ALA A 215 14.08 -5.36 -17.73
N LYS A 216 12.75 -5.56 -17.75
CA LYS A 216 12.10 -6.47 -18.72
C LYS A 216 12.30 -5.99 -20.15
N TYR A 217 12.05 -4.72 -20.43
CA TYR A 217 12.28 -4.16 -21.76
C TYR A 217 13.74 -4.26 -22.19
N GLN A 218 14.68 -3.99 -21.27
CA GLN A 218 16.11 -4.15 -21.57
C GLN A 218 16.46 -5.60 -21.88
N ALA A 219 15.96 -6.57 -21.11
CA ALA A 219 16.19 -7.98 -21.37
C ALA A 219 15.60 -8.43 -22.73
N GLU A 220 14.43 -7.92 -23.11
CA GLU A 220 13.83 -8.16 -24.43
C GLU A 220 14.67 -7.56 -25.56
N ILE A 221 15.18 -6.33 -25.38
CA ILE A 221 16.09 -5.67 -26.33
C ILE A 221 17.38 -6.48 -26.45
N ASP A 222 18.01 -6.86 -25.34
CA ASP A 222 19.27 -7.61 -25.32
C ASP A 222 19.09 -8.98 -25.99
N HIS A 223 17.99 -9.68 -25.72
CA HIS A 223 17.68 -10.96 -26.36
C HIS A 223 17.45 -10.79 -27.88
N ALA A 224 16.72 -9.76 -28.30
CA ALA A 224 16.53 -9.45 -29.71
C ALA A 224 17.85 -9.09 -30.41
N GLN A 225 18.71 -8.30 -29.76
CA GLN A 225 20.05 -7.95 -30.25
C GLN A 225 20.97 -9.18 -30.34
N GLN A 226 20.97 -10.06 -29.34
CA GLN A 226 21.73 -11.31 -29.38
C GLN A 226 21.26 -12.21 -30.52
N THR A 227 19.96 -12.37 -30.71
CA THR A 227 19.41 -13.16 -31.81
C THR A 227 19.80 -12.56 -33.17
N ALA A 228 19.72 -11.24 -33.32
CA ALA A 228 20.15 -10.54 -34.52
C ALA A 228 21.67 -10.67 -34.76
N ALA A 229 22.49 -10.58 -33.72
CA ALA A 229 23.94 -10.74 -33.81
C ALA A 229 24.36 -12.17 -34.16
N GLN A 230 23.64 -13.19 -33.67
CA GLN A 230 23.89 -14.61 -33.98
C GLN A 230 23.49 -14.97 -35.42
N ALA A 231 22.55 -14.25 -36.04
CA ALA A 231 22.10 -14.54 -37.40
C ALA A 231 23.23 -14.49 -38.44
N GLY A 232 24.18 -13.56 -38.32
CA GLY A 232 25.32 -13.45 -39.23
C GLY A 232 26.26 -14.67 -39.19
N PRO A 233 26.84 -15.00 -38.01
CA PRO A 233 27.68 -16.19 -37.85
C PRO A 233 26.96 -17.50 -38.18
N LEU A 234 25.68 -17.66 -37.80
CA LEU A 234 24.89 -18.84 -38.16
C LEU A 234 24.70 -18.96 -39.67
N ALA A 235 24.35 -17.88 -40.35
CA ALA A 235 24.24 -17.87 -41.82
C ALA A 235 25.57 -18.23 -42.49
N ALA A 236 26.70 -17.71 -41.96
CA ALA A 236 28.04 -18.05 -42.45
C ALA A 236 28.38 -19.53 -42.20
N ALA A 237 28.07 -20.08 -41.02
CA ALA A 237 28.28 -21.48 -40.69
C ALA A 237 27.41 -22.42 -41.55
N GLN A 238 26.14 -22.07 -41.76
CA GLN A 238 25.24 -22.79 -42.65
C GLN A 238 25.77 -22.80 -44.09
N ALA A 239 26.23 -21.64 -44.60
CA ALA A 239 26.84 -21.55 -45.92
C ALA A 239 28.13 -22.39 -46.03
N GLN A 240 28.97 -22.40 -45.00
CA GLN A 240 30.18 -23.25 -44.97
C GLN A 240 29.81 -24.74 -44.93
N GLN A 241 28.81 -25.13 -44.15
CA GLN A 241 28.34 -26.51 -44.07
C GLN A 241 27.77 -26.98 -45.41
N SER A 242 26.98 -26.17 -46.11
CA SER A 242 26.51 -26.52 -47.46
C SER A 242 27.67 -26.69 -48.43
N VAL A 243 28.70 -25.83 -48.37
CA VAL A 243 29.91 -25.98 -49.20
C VAL A 243 30.69 -27.26 -48.86
N LEU A 244 30.79 -27.64 -47.59
CA LEU A 244 31.43 -28.89 -47.16
C LEU A 244 30.67 -30.12 -47.64
N VAL A 245 29.32 -30.10 -47.58
CA VAL A 245 28.48 -31.19 -48.10
C VAL A 245 28.72 -31.36 -49.60
N GLU A 246 28.65 -30.27 -50.38
CA GLU A 246 28.92 -30.31 -51.82
C GLU A 246 30.35 -30.80 -52.12
N ARG A 247 31.35 -30.32 -51.38
CA ARG A 247 32.74 -30.81 -51.52
C ARG A 247 32.87 -32.30 -51.19
N SER A 248 32.16 -32.81 -50.19
CA SER A 248 32.22 -34.22 -49.81
C SER A 248 31.54 -35.11 -50.85
N LEU A 249 30.43 -34.66 -51.46
CA LEU A 249 29.80 -35.34 -52.58
C LEU A 249 30.73 -35.41 -53.79
N VAL A 250 31.39 -34.29 -54.13
CA VAL A 250 32.40 -34.26 -55.20
C VAL A 250 33.57 -35.21 -54.87
N ALA A 251 34.05 -35.24 -53.63
CA ALA A 251 35.11 -36.15 -53.21
C ALA A 251 34.69 -37.63 -53.30
N GLN A 252 33.45 -37.97 -52.92
CA GLN A 252 32.91 -39.33 -53.08
C GLN A 252 32.84 -39.73 -54.55
N LYS A 253 32.33 -38.84 -55.42
CA LYS A 253 32.29 -39.09 -56.88
C LYS A 253 33.68 -39.28 -57.45
N ASN A 254 34.65 -38.48 -57.03
CA ASN A 254 36.05 -38.65 -57.44
C ASN A 254 36.66 -39.97 -56.92
N ALA A 255 36.33 -40.40 -55.71
CA ALA A 255 36.78 -41.69 -55.17
C ALA A 255 36.16 -42.88 -55.91
N GLU A 256 34.87 -42.82 -56.26
CA GLU A 256 34.21 -43.82 -57.11
C GLU A 256 34.87 -43.92 -58.49
N LEU A 257 35.15 -42.77 -59.12
CA LEU A 257 35.89 -42.72 -60.40
C LEU A 257 37.28 -43.35 -60.25
N ARG A 258 38.03 -42.98 -59.20
CA ARG A 258 39.36 -43.55 -58.90
C ARG A 258 39.32 -45.06 -58.69
N GLN A 259 38.28 -45.57 -58.02
CA GLN A 259 38.11 -47.00 -57.79
C GLN A 259 37.79 -47.74 -59.10
N ALA A 260 36.95 -47.16 -59.96
CA ALA A 260 36.66 -47.72 -61.28
C ALA A 260 37.91 -47.74 -62.18
N GLU A 261 38.73 -46.69 -62.15
CA GLU A 261 40.03 -46.62 -62.83
C GLU A 261 40.98 -47.72 -62.34
N LEU A 262 41.17 -47.86 -61.02
CA LEU A 262 42.06 -48.88 -60.42
C LEU A 262 41.62 -50.32 -60.73
N VAL A 263 40.31 -50.59 -60.76
CA VAL A 263 39.78 -51.90 -61.16
C VAL A 263 40.08 -52.18 -62.63
N ALA A 264 39.99 -51.17 -63.51
CA ALA A 264 40.31 -51.32 -64.92
C ALA A 264 41.81 -51.51 -65.18
N GLU A 265 42.67 -50.81 -64.45
CA GLU A 265 44.12 -50.76 -64.68
C GLU A 265 44.89 -51.90 -63.97
N VAL A 266 44.51 -52.26 -62.74
CA VAL A 266 45.27 -53.23 -61.92
C VAL A 266 44.62 -54.61 -61.90
N VAL A 267 43.30 -54.68 -61.67
CA VAL A 267 42.63 -55.96 -61.42
C VAL A 267 42.42 -56.76 -62.69
N LYS A 268 41.98 -56.12 -63.78
CA LYS A 268 41.75 -56.81 -65.07
C LYS A 268 43.00 -57.50 -65.64
N PRO A 269 44.19 -56.87 -65.72
CA PRO A 269 45.39 -57.58 -66.18
C PRO A 269 45.88 -58.64 -65.19
N ALA A 270 45.74 -58.42 -63.88
CA ALA A 270 46.09 -59.42 -62.87
C ALA A 270 45.19 -60.67 -62.95
N GLN A 271 43.88 -60.51 -63.21
CA GLN A 271 42.97 -61.63 -63.42
C GLN A 271 43.28 -62.39 -64.71
N ALA A 272 43.61 -61.69 -65.80
CA ALA A 272 44.02 -62.33 -67.05
C ALA A 272 45.30 -63.18 -66.89
N GLU A 273 46.26 -62.72 -66.09
CA GLU A 273 47.49 -63.48 -65.81
C GLU A 273 47.25 -64.69 -64.91
N ALA A 274 46.37 -64.56 -63.91
CA ALA A 274 45.99 -65.68 -63.04
C ALA A 274 45.25 -66.80 -63.80
N GLU A 275 44.36 -66.45 -64.73
CA GLU A 275 43.68 -67.41 -65.61
C GLU A 275 44.65 -68.13 -66.56
N ARG A 276 45.67 -67.41 -67.06
CA ARG A 276 46.74 -68.00 -67.88
C ARG A 276 47.55 -69.04 -67.10
N ILE A 277 47.96 -68.73 -65.87
CA ILE A 277 48.76 -69.63 -65.02
C ILE A 277 47.98 -70.89 -64.64
N THR A 278 46.70 -70.74 -64.24
CA THR A 278 45.86 -71.88 -63.86
C THR A 278 45.56 -72.83 -65.03
N THR A 279 45.41 -72.30 -66.24
CA THR A 279 45.21 -73.10 -67.45
C THR A 279 46.46 -73.89 -67.82
N LEU A 280 47.65 -73.27 -67.73
CA LEU A 280 48.93 -73.96 -67.92
C LEU A 280 49.17 -75.07 -66.89
N ALA A 281 48.85 -74.79 -65.61
CA ALA A 281 49.01 -75.76 -64.53
C ALA A 281 48.07 -76.98 -64.69
N ARG A 282 46.82 -76.78 -65.16
CA ARG A 282 45.90 -77.88 -65.48
C ARG A 282 46.41 -78.74 -66.64
N ALA A 283 46.92 -78.11 -67.70
CA ALA A 283 47.47 -78.83 -68.85
C ALA A 283 48.68 -79.72 -68.46
N GLN A 284 49.54 -79.26 -67.54
CA GLN A 284 50.65 -80.08 -67.01
C GLN A 284 50.17 -81.22 -66.10
N ALA A 285 49.14 -81.00 -65.28
CA ALA A 285 48.57 -82.03 -64.41
C ALA A 285 47.96 -83.18 -65.22
N ASP A 286 47.25 -82.87 -66.31
CA ASP A 286 46.63 -83.86 -67.18
C ASP A 286 47.67 -84.69 -67.97
N ALA A 287 48.75 -84.07 -68.44
CA ALA A 287 49.85 -84.77 -69.11
C ALA A 287 50.57 -85.79 -68.19
N THR A 288 50.64 -85.50 -66.89
CA THR A 288 51.33 -86.35 -65.91
C THR A 288 50.48 -87.56 -65.49
N LYS A 289 49.15 -87.43 -65.47
CA LYS A 289 48.24 -88.57 -65.25
C LYS A 289 48.28 -89.58 -66.40
N LEU A 290 48.28 -89.07 -67.63
CA LEU A 290 48.24 -89.91 -68.83
C LEU A 290 49.52 -90.78 -68.98
N SER A 291 50.68 -90.31 -68.51
CA SER A 291 51.93 -91.08 -68.54
C SER A 291 52.02 -92.14 -67.45
N ALA A 292 51.41 -91.89 -66.28
CA ALA A 292 51.36 -92.87 -65.18
C ALA A 292 50.43 -94.06 -65.49
N GLU A 293 49.34 -93.84 -66.22
CA GLU A 293 48.40 -94.89 -66.64
C GLU A 293 48.97 -95.79 -67.75
N ALA A 294 49.88 -95.27 -68.59
CA ALA A 294 50.54 -96.05 -69.65
C ALA A 294 51.62 -97.03 -69.12
N ALA A 295 52.21 -96.78 -67.95
CA ALA A 295 53.26 -97.62 -67.37
C ALA A 295 52.73 -98.85 -66.58
N ALA A 296 51.43 -98.88 -66.25
CA ALA A 296 50.83 -99.92 -65.41
C ALA A 296 50.21 -101.10 -66.19
N ALA A 297 50.16 -101.02 -67.53
CA ALA A 297 49.46 -101.99 -68.38
C ALA A 297 50.37 -103.02 -69.07
N GLN A 298 51.69 -102.98 -68.86
CA GLN A 298 52.66 -103.83 -69.57
C GLN A 298 53.28 -104.89 -68.64
N ASP A 299 52.73 -106.10 -68.73
CA ASP A 299 53.39 -107.40 -68.50
C ASP A 299 53.60 -107.88 -67.06
N ARG A 300 52.45 -108.17 -66.44
CA ARG A 300 52.23 -109.36 -65.60
C ARG A 300 52.12 -110.61 -66.51
N ILE A 301 53.19 -111.40 -66.65
CA ILE A 301 53.21 -112.86 -66.93
C ILE A 301 54.68 -113.29 -66.74
N ALA A 302 54.96 -113.98 -65.63
CA ALA A 302 56.11 -114.86 -65.33
C ALA A 302 56.56 -114.70 -63.88
N LEU A 303 56.85 -115.84 -63.24
CA LEU A 303 57.52 -116.03 -61.95
C LEU A 303 56.60 -116.12 -60.73
N ASP A 304 55.73 -117.14 -60.77
CA ASP A 304 55.02 -117.74 -59.64
C ASP A 304 55.82 -118.91 -59.00
N GLN A 305 57.17 -118.87 -59.03
CA GLN A 305 58.01 -120.03 -58.66
C GLN A 305 59.41 -119.73 -58.06
N LEU A 306 59.57 -118.68 -57.24
CA LEU A 306 60.73 -118.62 -56.34
C LEU A 306 60.31 -118.19 -54.91
N VAL A 307 60.12 -119.17 -54.02
CA VAL A 307 61.09 -119.51 -52.93
C VAL A 307 61.04 -118.44 -51.83
N ILE A 308 60.21 -118.56 -50.80
CA ILE A 308 60.35 -119.49 -49.64
C ILE A 308 61.81 -119.95 -49.46
N GLN A 309 62.68 -119.07 -48.96
CA GLN A 309 63.90 -119.38 -48.18
C GLN A 309 64.71 -118.09 -47.90
N GLN A 310 64.26 -117.20 -47.01
CA GLN A 310 65.12 -116.34 -46.16
C GLN A 310 64.22 -115.73 -45.07
N LEU A 311 64.30 -116.30 -43.87
CA LEU A 311 63.45 -116.07 -42.70
C LEU A 311 64.22 -115.49 -41.51
N PRO A 312 65.29 -114.68 -41.65
CA PRO A 312 65.58 -113.78 -40.52
C PRO A 312 66.40 -112.53 -40.89
N GLU A 313 66.05 -111.35 -40.33
CA GLU A 313 66.96 -110.29 -39.81
C GLU A 313 66.38 -108.86 -39.90
N LEU A 314 65.32 -108.57 -40.67
CA LEU A 314 64.82 -107.18 -40.78
C LEU A 314 63.59 -106.81 -39.93
N LEU A 315 62.99 -107.77 -39.21
CA LEU A 315 61.83 -107.51 -38.33
C LEU A 315 62.22 -107.11 -36.89
N ARG A 316 63.52 -106.95 -36.58
CA ARG A 316 64.01 -106.67 -35.21
C ARG A 316 64.39 -105.21 -34.95
N ALA A 317 64.32 -104.31 -35.93
CA ALA A 317 64.87 -102.95 -35.79
C ALA A 317 63.96 -101.80 -36.29
N ALA A 318 62.63 -101.96 -36.21
CA ALA A 318 61.69 -100.83 -36.36
C ALA A 318 60.83 -100.58 -35.10
N ALA A 319 61.04 -101.35 -34.02
CA ALA A 319 60.27 -101.28 -32.78
C ALA A 319 61.03 -100.67 -31.58
N GLN A 320 62.09 -99.89 -31.83
CA GLN A 320 62.82 -99.15 -30.78
C GLN A 320 63.10 -97.71 -31.21
N GLY A 321 62.10 -96.85 -30.99
CA GLY A 321 62.21 -95.41 -31.15
C GLY A 321 61.21 -94.63 -30.31
N LEU A 322 60.69 -95.23 -29.24
CA LEU A 322 60.12 -94.52 -28.10
C LEU A 322 61.17 -94.58 -26.98
N GLN A 323 62.00 -93.54 -26.90
CA GLN A 323 62.69 -93.17 -25.67
C GLN A 323 62.70 -91.65 -25.58
N GLY A 324 61.80 -91.11 -24.76
CA GLY A 324 61.91 -89.74 -24.28
C GLY A 324 60.59 -89.00 -24.12
N ALA A 325 60.06 -89.04 -22.90
CA ALA A 325 59.11 -88.10 -22.30
C ALA A 325 57.60 -88.31 -22.52
N ASN A 326 57.02 -89.02 -21.54
CA ASN A 326 55.90 -88.59 -20.69
C ASN A 326 54.80 -87.70 -21.31
N LEU A 327 53.61 -88.27 -21.47
CA LEU A 327 52.40 -87.57 -21.04
C LEU A 327 51.44 -88.59 -20.41
N THR A 328 51.28 -88.46 -19.09
CA THR A 328 50.52 -89.33 -18.20
C THR A 328 49.02 -89.20 -18.50
N VAL A 329 48.38 -90.33 -18.78
CA VAL A 329 46.92 -90.50 -18.65
C VAL A 329 46.71 -91.47 -17.50
N LEU A 330 45.92 -91.08 -16.51
CA LEU A 330 45.24 -92.00 -15.61
C LEU A 330 43.97 -91.33 -15.06
N ASP A 331 42.89 -91.75 -15.70
CA ASP A 331 41.52 -91.97 -15.23
C ASP A 331 41.15 -91.63 -13.78
N GLY A 332 39.96 -91.03 -13.66
CA GLY A 332 39.20 -91.00 -12.40
C GLY A 332 37.97 -90.09 -12.47
N ALA A 333 36.83 -90.65 -12.90
CA ALA A 333 35.43 -90.27 -12.64
C ALA A 333 35.10 -88.79 -12.30
N GLU A 334 34.65 -88.02 -13.32
CA GLU A 334 33.45 -87.12 -13.33
C GLU A 334 33.56 -86.09 -14.48
N GLY A 335 32.50 -85.96 -15.31
CA GLY A 335 32.31 -84.80 -16.20
C GLY A 335 32.25 -85.08 -17.72
N LEU A 336 31.07 -85.51 -18.20
CA LEU A 336 30.70 -85.53 -19.63
C LEU A 336 30.34 -84.12 -20.16
N ASN A 337 30.51 -83.96 -21.49
CA ASN A 337 29.88 -82.98 -22.41
C ASN A 337 30.61 -81.64 -22.67
N SER A 338 31.26 -81.51 -23.84
CA SER A 338 31.16 -80.31 -24.71
C SER A 338 31.99 -80.34 -26.02
N VAL A 339 31.98 -81.44 -26.76
CA VAL A 339 32.30 -81.41 -28.20
C VAL A 339 31.10 -82.00 -28.93
N VAL A 340 30.22 -81.15 -29.48
CA VAL A 340 29.15 -81.42 -30.51
C VAL A 340 28.11 -80.27 -30.63
N ALA A 341 28.26 -79.12 -29.95
CA ALA A 341 27.25 -78.04 -29.96
C ALA A 341 27.69 -76.66 -30.50
N SER A 342 28.51 -76.56 -31.56
CA SER A 342 28.88 -75.24 -32.12
C SER A 342 28.52 -74.97 -33.58
N LEU A 343 28.02 -75.94 -34.36
CA LEU A 343 27.70 -75.74 -35.79
C LEU A 343 26.52 -76.62 -36.24
N SER A 344 25.27 -76.16 -36.08
CA SER A 344 24.09 -76.57 -36.91
C SER A 344 22.72 -75.99 -36.50
N ALA A 345 22.59 -75.19 -35.42
CA ALA A 345 21.27 -74.75 -34.92
C ALA A 345 20.83 -73.30 -35.26
N GLN A 346 21.69 -72.43 -35.80
CA GLN A 346 21.29 -71.02 -36.08
C GLN A 346 20.89 -70.74 -37.54
N GLY A 347 20.93 -71.76 -38.41
CA GLY A 347 20.38 -71.70 -39.77
C GLY A 347 18.84 -71.78 -39.85
N MET A 348 18.14 -72.03 -38.74
CA MET A 348 16.67 -72.27 -38.73
C MET A 348 15.82 -71.09 -38.23
N ALA A 349 16.36 -70.06 -37.57
CA ALA A 349 15.58 -68.87 -37.16
C ALA A 349 15.46 -67.81 -38.30
N LEU A 350 16.35 -67.88 -39.29
CA LEU A 350 16.18 -67.24 -40.60
C LEU A 350 14.93 -67.75 -41.36
N LEU A 351 14.35 -68.89 -40.95
CA LEU A 351 13.11 -69.43 -41.53
C LEU A 351 11.84 -68.77 -40.94
N ASP A 352 11.88 -68.30 -39.69
CA ASP A 352 10.73 -67.67 -39.01
C ASP A 352 10.56 -66.18 -39.36
N ALA A 353 11.65 -65.50 -39.72
CA ALA A 353 11.62 -64.12 -40.21
C ALA A 353 11.03 -64.00 -41.63
N VAL A 354 11.07 -65.07 -42.42
CA VAL A 354 10.52 -65.11 -43.79
C VAL A 354 9.03 -65.50 -43.80
N ARG A 355 8.55 -66.25 -42.80
CA ARG A 355 7.15 -66.74 -42.77
C ARG A 355 6.14 -65.71 -42.26
N LYS A 356 6.51 -64.79 -41.36
CA LYS A 356 5.58 -63.76 -40.85
C LYS A 356 5.43 -62.54 -41.79
N GLY A 357 6.22 -62.47 -42.85
CA GLY A 357 6.10 -61.47 -43.92
C GLY A 357 5.08 -61.78 -45.02
N MET A 358 4.28 -62.86 -44.92
CA MET A 358 3.44 -63.33 -46.05
C MET A 358 1.92 -63.49 -45.80
N THR A 359 1.32 -62.87 -44.78
CA THR A 359 -0.17 -62.77 -44.70
C THR A 359 -0.66 -61.45 -44.09
N ALA A 360 -1.09 -60.52 -44.94
CA ALA A 360 -2.17 -59.54 -44.68
C ALA A 360 -3.51 -60.12 -45.26
N PRO A 361 -4.71 -59.48 -45.19
CA PRO A 361 -5.14 -58.22 -44.56
C PRO A 361 -6.52 -58.33 -43.82
N THR A 362 -7.14 -57.17 -43.53
CA THR A 362 -8.59 -56.85 -43.28
C THR A 362 -9.00 -56.39 -41.87
N THR A 363 -9.16 -55.07 -41.74
CA THR A 363 -10.22 -54.33 -41.01
C THR A 363 -11.60 -54.69 -41.61
N PRO A 364 -12.76 -54.49 -40.94
CA PRO A 364 -13.25 -53.18 -40.45
C PRO A 364 -14.13 -53.34 -39.15
N ASP A 365 -14.89 -52.42 -38.59
CA ASP A 365 -15.30 -51.04 -38.89
C ASP A 365 -15.89 -50.43 -37.60
N ALA A 366 -15.93 -49.10 -37.55
CA ALA A 366 -16.85 -48.34 -36.72
C ALA A 366 -18.28 -48.36 -37.32
N PRO A 367 -19.26 -47.71 -36.70
CA PRO A 367 -20.21 -46.94 -37.50
C PRO A 367 -20.20 -45.45 -37.13
N THR A 368 -20.17 -44.65 -38.18
CA THR A 368 -20.30 -43.18 -38.24
C THR A 368 -21.54 -42.82 -39.06
N ALA A 369 -21.99 -41.57 -38.95
CA ALA A 369 -22.80 -40.74 -39.88
C ALA A 369 -24.17 -40.34 -39.29
N VAL A 370 -24.43 -39.08 -38.85
CA VAL A 370 -24.38 -37.75 -39.53
C VAL A 370 -25.40 -37.67 -40.67
N ILE A 371 -26.36 -36.72 -40.65
CA ILE A 371 -26.39 -35.45 -41.43
C ILE A 371 -27.70 -34.66 -41.16
N ALA A 372 -27.48 -33.37 -40.85
CA ALA A 372 -28.27 -32.13 -40.94
C ALA A 372 -29.70 -32.07 -41.52
N HIS A 373 -30.50 -31.16 -40.94
CA HIS A 373 -31.26 -30.16 -41.71
C HIS A 373 -31.32 -28.81 -40.98
N ARG A 374 -31.39 -27.76 -41.80
CA ARG A 374 -31.39 -26.32 -41.54
C ARG A 374 -32.79 -25.80 -41.91
N GLU A 375 -33.43 -24.96 -41.07
CA GLU A 375 -34.44 -23.91 -41.37
C GLU A 375 -35.08 -23.44 -40.04
N ALA A 376 -34.92 -22.18 -39.64
CA ALA A 376 -35.79 -21.03 -39.94
C ALA A 376 -37.10 -21.02 -39.12
N ALA A 377 -37.10 -20.21 -38.04
CA ALA A 377 -38.22 -19.39 -37.55
C ALA A 377 -37.66 -18.38 -36.54
#